data_AF-A0A851GZH9-F1
#
_entry.id   AF-A0A851GZH9-F1
#
_cell.length_a   1.000
_cell.length_b   1.000
_cell.length_c   1.000
_cell.angle_alpha   90.00
_cell.angle_beta   90.00
_cell.angle_gamma   90.00
#
_symmetry.space_group_name_H-M   'P 1'
#
loop_
_entity.id
_entity.type
_entity.pdbx_description
1 polymer ?
#
loop_
_entity_poly.entity_id
_entity_poly.type
_entity_poly.pdbx_seq_one_letter_code
_entity_poly.pdbx_strand_id
1 'polypeptide(L)'
;MTSFAEKSQQSLQAAEVLMRSNLYPSTINRAYYGFHQYMLHILFRKMGKTQEDFDNDLNAYGFGTHSLAWNLVGPAFAKNKPKDVADREWRNEFKWLQEQVASFKKIRTEADYKEITIQQEVAHDWINKAISMINLLNKGFK
;
A
#
# COMPACT_ATOMS: atom_id res chain seq x y z
N MET A 1 11.34 -18.85 -4.47
CA MET A 1 11.37 -17.36 -4.42
C MET A 1 10.10 -16.89 -3.73
N THR A 2 10.20 -15.98 -2.77
CA THR A 2 9.03 -15.42 -2.06
C THR A 2 8.31 -14.40 -2.95
N SER A 3 7.02 -14.61 -3.17
CA SER A 3 6.14 -13.73 -3.96
C SER A 3 5.91 -12.38 -3.26
N PHE A 4 5.45 -11.38 -4.01
CA PHE A 4 5.09 -10.07 -3.42
C PHE A 4 3.92 -10.14 -2.42
N ALA A 5 2.99 -11.08 -2.60
CA ALA A 5 1.90 -11.30 -1.64
C ALA A 5 2.46 -11.85 -0.31
N GLU A 6 3.34 -12.85 -0.37
CA GLU A 6 4.00 -13.38 0.84
C GLU A 6 4.89 -12.34 1.50
N LYS A 7 5.63 -11.53 0.73
CA LYS A 7 6.41 -10.41 1.27
C LYS A 7 5.52 -9.39 1.97
N SER A 8 4.36 -9.06 1.38
CA SER A 8 3.37 -8.16 1.99
C SER A 8 2.92 -8.68 3.35
N GLN A 9 2.60 -9.98 3.44
CA GLN A 9 2.22 -10.63 4.69
C GLN A 9 3.37 -10.61 5.72
N GLN A 10 4.59 -10.94 5.31
CA GLN A 10 5.77 -10.89 6.17
C GLN A 10 6.02 -9.48 6.73
N SER A 11 5.87 -8.45 5.89
CA SER A 11 5.99 -7.06 6.30
C SER A 11 4.93 -6.66 7.33
N LEU A 12 3.67 -7.05 7.15
CA LEU A 12 2.62 -6.79 8.15
C LEU A 12 2.86 -7.54 9.46
N GLN A 13 3.30 -8.80 9.40
CA GLN A 13 3.68 -9.57 10.59
C GLN A 13 4.87 -8.93 11.33
N ALA A 14 5.86 -8.42 10.59
CA ALA A 14 6.97 -7.69 11.16
C ALA A 14 6.51 -6.39 11.84
N ALA A 15 5.54 -5.68 11.25
CA ALA A 15 4.95 -4.47 11.85
C ALA A 15 4.33 -4.79 13.23
N GLU A 16 3.62 -5.91 13.35
CA GLU A 16 3.05 -6.37 14.62
C GLU A 16 4.12 -6.72 15.67
N VAL A 17 5.22 -7.35 15.25
CA VAL A 17 6.34 -7.66 16.15
C VAL A 17 7.01 -6.37 16.64
N LEU A 18 7.28 -5.42 15.74
CA LEU A 18 7.89 -4.13 16.07
C LEU A 18 6.99 -3.30 16.99
N MET A 19 5.67 -3.35 16.76
CA MET A 19 4.68 -2.71 17.62
C MET A 19 4.80 -3.20 19.06
N ARG A 20 4.84 -4.52 19.26
CA ARG A 20 4.99 -5.13 20.60
C ARG A 20 6.33 -4.81 21.27
N SER A 21 7.34 -4.47 20.48
CA SER A 21 8.67 -4.05 20.96
C SER A 21 8.78 -2.53 21.16
N ASN A 22 7.68 -1.78 21.09
CA ASN A 22 7.65 -0.32 21.19
C ASN A 22 8.48 0.42 20.11
N LEU A 23 8.69 -0.21 18.94
CA LEU A 23 9.46 0.34 17.82
C LEU A 23 8.54 1.02 16.79
N TYR A 24 7.77 2.02 17.24
CA TYR A 24 6.64 2.60 16.50
C TYR A 24 6.98 3.23 15.13
N PRO A 25 8.10 3.95 14.95
CA PRO A 25 8.50 4.41 13.62
C PRO A 25 8.75 3.26 12.65
N SER A 26 9.45 2.21 13.09
CA SER A 26 9.72 1.01 12.29
C SER A 26 8.45 0.23 11.99
N THR A 27 7.46 0.23 12.89
CA THR A 27 6.13 -0.34 12.65
C THR A 27 5.45 0.32 11.44
N ILE A 28 5.42 1.65 11.39
CA ILE A 28 4.82 2.40 10.27
C ILE A 28 5.54 2.07 8.95
N ASN A 29 6.87 2.01 8.99
CA ASN A 29 7.67 1.60 7.84
C ASN A 29 7.24 0.22 7.34
N ARG A 30 7.21 -0.79 8.22
CA ARG A 30 6.83 -2.15 7.83
C ARG A 30 5.39 -2.26 7.33
N ALA A 31 4.44 -1.58 7.97
CA ALA A 31 3.05 -1.55 7.52
C ALA A 31 2.92 -0.94 6.11
N TYR A 32 3.65 0.15 5.85
CA TYR A 32 3.69 0.80 4.54
C TYR A 32 4.29 -0.10 3.45
N TYR A 33 5.40 -0.78 3.74
CA TYR A 33 5.98 -1.74 2.81
C TYR A 33 5.07 -2.94 2.58
N GLY A 34 4.32 -3.39 3.59
CA GLY A 34 3.29 -4.41 3.45
C GLY A 34 2.24 -4.01 2.41
N PHE A 35 1.68 -2.81 2.53
CA PHE A 35 0.74 -2.27 1.54
C PHE A 35 1.37 -2.15 0.15
N HIS A 36 2.60 -1.62 0.05
CA HIS A 36 3.22 -1.40 -1.25
C HIS A 36 3.59 -2.71 -1.98
N GLN A 37 4.12 -3.71 -1.26
CA GLN A 37 4.37 -5.03 -1.82
C GLN A 37 3.06 -5.67 -2.31
N TYR A 38 1.93 -5.40 -1.65
CA TYR A 38 0.63 -5.83 -2.17
C TYR A 38 0.26 -5.18 -3.50
N MET A 39 0.52 -3.87 -3.66
CA MET A 39 0.32 -3.20 -4.95
C MET A 39 1.20 -3.81 -6.05
N LEU A 40 2.45 -4.18 -5.75
CA LEU A 40 3.31 -4.88 -6.69
C LEU A 40 2.78 -6.28 -7.04
N HIS A 41 2.20 -6.99 -6.07
CA HIS A 41 1.50 -8.24 -6.35
C HIS A 41 0.36 -8.05 -7.35
N ILE A 42 -0.48 -7.03 -7.15
CA ILE A 42 -1.58 -6.71 -8.09
C ILE A 42 -1.02 -6.44 -9.48
N LEU A 43 -0.01 -5.58 -9.60
CA LEU A 43 0.58 -5.21 -10.90
C LEU A 43 1.08 -6.43 -11.67
N PHE A 44 1.89 -7.25 -11.02
CA PHE A 44 2.57 -8.35 -11.70
C PHE A 44 1.73 -9.61 -11.84
N ARG A 45 0.74 -9.83 -10.97
CA ARG A 45 -0.05 -11.08 -10.96
C ARG A 45 -1.50 -10.91 -11.39
N LYS A 46 -2.11 -9.76 -11.13
CA LYS A 46 -3.51 -9.48 -11.45
C LYS A 46 -3.66 -8.63 -12.71
N MET A 47 -2.77 -7.67 -12.92
CA MET A 47 -2.75 -6.82 -14.12
C MET A 47 -1.81 -7.35 -15.21
N GLY A 48 -1.02 -8.38 -14.93
CA GLY A 48 -0.17 -9.06 -15.92
C GLY A 48 1.03 -8.23 -16.43
N LYS A 49 1.38 -7.13 -15.75
CA LYS A 49 2.55 -6.33 -16.13
C LYS A 49 3.82 -7.15 -15.89
N THR A 50 4.81 -7.06 -16.77
CA THR A 50 6.11 -7.72 -16.55
C THR A 50 7.04 -6.82 -15.71
N GLN A 51 8.10 -7.41 -15.16
CA GLN A 51 9.13 -6.63 -14.46
C GLN A 51 9.85 -5.68 -15.43
N GLU A 52 10.15 -6.15 -16.65
CA GLU A 52 10.78 -5.35 -17.69
C GLU A 52 9.94 -4.13 -18.08
N ASP A 53 8.63 -4.32 -18.30
CA ASP A 53 7.73 -3.19 -18.60
C ASP A 53 7.65 -2.20 -17.44
N PHE A 54 7.79 -2.67 -16.20
CA PHE A 54 7.75 -1.80 -15.04
C PHE A 54 9.04 -1.01 -14.88
N ASP A 55 10.20 -1.63 -15.15
CA ASP A 55 11.49 -0.96 -15.10
C ASP A 55 11.63 0.06 -16.25
N ASN A 56 11.10 -0.26 -17.43
CA ASN A 56 11.02 0.68 -18.55
C ASN A 56 10.17 1.91 -18.20
N ASP A 57 9.02 1.71 -17.56
CA ASP A 57 8.17 2.80 -17.09
C ASP A 57 8.87 3.67 -16.01
N LEU A 58 9.63 3.06 -15.09
CA LEU A 58 10.41 3.81 -14.09
C LEU A 58 11.40 4.77 -14.76
N ASN A 59 12.13 4.27 -15.75
CA ASN A 59 13.12 5.04 -16.49
C ASN A 59 12.46 6.14 -17.33
N ALA A 60 11.34 5.83 -18.00
CA ALA A 60 10.65 6.76 -18.88
C ALA A 60 9.97 7.90 -18.12
N TYR A 61 9.32 7.61 -16.98
CA TYR A 61 8.54 8.60 -16.24
C TYR A 61 9.31 9.28 -15.10
N GLY A 62 10.50 8.81 -14.75
CA GLY A 62 11.30 9.35 -13.65
C GLY A 62 10.62 9.20 -12.27
N PHE A 63 9.68 8.27 -12.13
CA PHE A 63 9.01 8.01 -10.86
C PHE A 63 9.83 7.06 -9.99
N GLY A 64 9.73 7.23 -8.67
CA GLY A 64 10.11 6.16 -7.74
C GLY A 64 9.12 5.00 -7.80
N THR A 65 9.58 3.79 -7.53
CA THR A 65 8.81 2.52 -7.53
C THR A 65 7.44 2.63 -6.88
N HIS A 66 7.37 3.29 -5.72
CA HIS A 66 6.12 3.40 -4.96
C HIS A 66 5.10 4.31 -5.66
N SER A 67 5.57 5.42 -6.22
CA SER A 67 4.72 6.37 -6.93
C SER A 67 4.22 5.77 -8.25
N LEU A 68 5.10 5.09 -9.00
CA LEU A 68 4.70 4.41 -10.23
C LEU A 68 3.65 3.32 -9.95
N ALA A 69 3.87 2.50 -8.93
CA ALA A 69 2.93 1.43 -8.60
C ALA A 69 1.53 1.97 -8.30
N TRP A 70 1.44 3.05 -7.53
CA TRP A 70 0.16 3.70 -7.27
C TRP A 70 -0.46 4.32 -8.54
N ASN A 71 0.34 4.98 -9.37
CA ASN A 71 -0.12 5.60 -10.62
C ASN A 71 -0.69 4.57 -11.61
N LEU A 72 -0.26 3.31 -11.52
CA LEU A 72 -0.81 2.22 -12.33
C LEU A 72 -2.00 1.53 -11.65
N VAL A 73 -1.89 1.18 -10.36
CA VAL A 73 -2.94 0.45 -9.63
C VAL A 73 -4.16 1.32 -9.34
N GLY A 74 -3.98 2.57 -8.92
CA GLY A 74 -5.07 3.46 -8.50
C GLY A 74 -6.12 3.67 -9.60
N PRO A 75 -5.73 4.07 -10.82
CA PRO A 75 -6.67 4.21 -11.93
C PRO A 75 -7.33 2.90 -12.34
N ALA A 76 -6.61 1.77 -12.30
CA ALA A 76 -7.17 0.46 -12.58
C ALA A 76 -8.21 0.05 -11.53
N PHE A 77 -7.93 0.29 -10.24
CA PHE A 77 -8.86 0.08 -9.14
C PHE A 77 -10.15 0.90 -9.34
N ALA A 78 -10.03 2.19 -9.64
CA ALA A 78 -11.20 3.05 -9.85
C ALA A 78 -12.14 2.53 -10.94
N LYS A 79 -11.59 1.87 -11.98
CA LYS A 79 -12.35 1.26 -13.07
C LYS A 79 -12.92 -0.12 -12.72
N ASN A 80 -12.27 -0.88 -11.86
CA ASN A 80 -12.65 -2.25 -11.50
C ASN A 80 -13.68 -2.30 -10.35
N LYS A 81 -14.80 -1.59 -10.52
CA LYS A 81 -15.90 -1.62 -9.56
C LYS A 81 -16.64 -2.97 -9.61
N PRO A 82 -16.90 -3.62 -8.46
CA PRO A 82 -17.80 -4.77 -8.40
C PRO A 82 -19.21 -4.44 -8.91
N LYS A 83 -19.89 -5.43 -9.52
CA LYS A 83 -21.22 -5.22 -10.12
C LYS A 83 -22.30 -4.93 -9.06
N ASP A 84 -22.14 -5.48 -7.87
CA ASP A 84 -23.03 -5.41 -6.72
C ASP A 84 -22.84 -4.14 -5.86
N VAL A 85 -21.84 -3.31 -6.16
CA VAL A 85 -21.53 -2.09 -5.40
C VAL A 85 -22.08 -0.86 -6.13
N ALA A 86 -22.75 0.03 -5.41
CA ALA A 86 -23.27 1.27 -5.97
C ALA A 86 -22.12 2.23 -6.37
N ASP A 87 -22.28 2.98 -7.47
CA ASP A 87 -21.23 3.89 -7.96
C ASP A 87 -20.79 4.93 -6.93
N ARG A 88 -21.75 5.45 -6.15
CA ARG A 88 -21.46 6.44 -5.09
C ARG A 88 -20.59 5.83 -3.99
N GLU A 89 -20.89 4.59 -3.60
CA GLU A 89 -20.10 3.86 -2.60
C GLU A 89 -18.68 3.63 -3.12
N TRP A 90 -18.53 3.13 -4.34
CA TRP A 90 -17.22 2.88 -4.93
C TRP A 90 -16.36 4.13 -5.06
N ARG A 91 -16.95 5.25 -5.48
CA ARG A 91 -16.24 6.53 -5.55
C ARG A 91 -15.75 7.00 -4.17
N ASN A 92 -16.53 6.78 -3.12
CA ASN A 92 -16.13 7.11 -1.76
C ASN A 92 -14.99 6.20 -1.28
N GLU A 93 -15.08 4.89 -1.56
CA GLU A 93 -14.00 3.94 -1.26
C GLU A 93 -12.70 4.31 -1.98
N PHE A 94 -12.77 4.65 -3.28
CA PHE A 94 -11.60 5.11 -4.01
C PHE A 94 -11.03 6.39 -3.42
N LYS A 95 -11.86 7.42 -3.16
CA LYS A 95 -11.42 8.68 -2.57
C LYS A 95 -10.71 8.45 -1.23
N TRP A 96 -11.30 7.65 -0.35
CA TRP A 96 -10.69 7.28 0.92
C TRP A 96 -9.33 6.60 0.71
N LEU A 97 -9.23 5.66 -0.23
CA LEU A 97 -7.98 4.99 -0.55
C LEU A 97 -6.91 5.98 -1.03
N GLN A 98 -7.25 6.92 -1.93
CA GLN A 98 -6.32 7.95 -2.40
C GLN A 98 -5.78 8.79 -1.24
N GLU A 99 -6.66 9.22 -0.33
CA GLU A 99 -6.31 10.00 0.86
C GLU A 99 -5.39 9.20 1.80
N GLN A 100 -5.67 7.91 2.00
CA GLN A 100 -4.82 7.06 2.84
C GLN A 100 -3.45 6.83 2.20
N VAL A 101 -3.35 6.59 0.89
CA VAL A 101 -2.04 6.42 0.21
C VAL A 101 -1.15 7.65 0.38
N ALA A 102 -1.71 8.84 0.17
CA ALA A 102 -0.99 10.10 0.35
C ALA A 102 -0.53 10.28 1.81
N SER A 103 -1.46 10.08 2.75
CA SER A 103 -1.18 10.18 4.19
C SER A 103 -0.14 9.17 4.66
N PHE A 104 -0.20 7.93 4.18
CA PHE A 104 0.71 6.85 4.56
C PHE A 104 2.13 7.11 4.05
N LYS A 105 2.25 7.59 2.80
CA LYS A 105 3.54 8.01 2.25
C LYS A 105 4.15 9.14 3.09
N LYS A 106 3.34 10.12 3.51
CA LYS A 106 3.79 11.22 4.37
C LYS A 106 4.30 10.68 5.71
N ILE A 107 3.45 10.00 6.49
CA ILE A 107 3.84 9.56 7.84
C ILE A 107 5.05 8.59 7.81
N ARG A 108 5.15 7.71 6.80
CA ARG A 108 6.30 6.82 6.66
C ARG A 108 7.58 7.60 6.38
N THR A 109 7.52 8.62 5.52
CA THR A 109 8.68 9.47 5.25
C THR A 109 9.12 10.24 6.50
N GLU A 110 8.16 10.71 7.30
CA GLU A 110 8.47 11.37 8.57
C GLU A 110 9.06 10.41 9.60
N ALA A 111 8.50 9.20 9.72
CA ALA A 111 8.99 8.15 10.61
C ALA A 111 10.42 7.70 10.28
N ASP A 112 10.78 7.65 8.99
CA ASP A 112 12.09 7.15 8.55
C ASP A 112 13.19 8.22 8.60
N TYR A 113 12.83 9.49 8.36
CA TYR A 113 13.83 10.53 8.04
C TYR A 113 13.74 11.79 8.89
N LYS A 114 12.84 11.84 9.87
CA LYS A 114 12.75 12.96 10.83
C LYS A 114 12.88 12.44 12.26
N GLU A 115 13.43 13.27 13.13
CA GLU A 115 13.44 13.04 14.57
C GLU A 115 12.06 13.36 15.15
N ILE A 116 11.14 12.38 15.08
CA ILE A 116 9.77 12.52 15.59
C ILE A 116 9.44 11.42 16.58
N THR A 117 8.58 11.75 17.55
CA THR A 117 7.96 10.76 18.43
C THR A 117 6.64 10.31 17.85
N ILE A 118 6.44 9.00 17.73
CA ILE A 118 5.20 8.40 17.26
C ILE A 118 4.57 7.66 18.42
N GLN A 119 3.29 7.94 18.68
CA GLN A 119 2.54 7.27 19.74
C GLN A 119 2.09 5.87 19.29
N GLN A 120 1.90 4.97 20.25
CA GLN A 120 1.49 3.60 20.00
C GLN A 120 0.20 3.53 19.18
N GLU A 121 -0.79 4.35 19.51
CA GLU A 121 -2.10 4.39 18.86
C GLU A 121 -1.98 4.76 17.39
N VAL A 122 -1.07 5.69 17.07
CA VAL A 122 -0.80 6.13 15.68
C VAL A 122 -0.18 4.99 14.88
N ALA A 123 0.81 4.30 15.44
CA ALA A 123 1.41 3.16 14.77
C ALA A 123 0.40 2.00 14.58
N HIS A 124 -0.50 1.80 15.54
CA HIS A 124 -1.49 0.72 15.50
C HIS A 124 -2.54 1.00 14.42
N ASP A 125 -3.02 2.24 14.38
CA ASP A 125 -3.95 2.72 13.37
C ASP A 125 -3.38 2.56 11.95
N TRP A 126 -2.07 2.79 11.76
CA TRP A 126 -1.44 2.58 10.45
C TRP A 126 -1.30 1.11 10.03
N ILE A 127 -1.17 0.17 10.97
CA ILE A 127 -1.28 -1.27 10.65
C ILE A 127 -2.71 -1.57 10.17
N ASN A 128 -3.72 -1.15 10.92
CA ASN A 128 -5.12 -1.39 10.61
C ASN A 128 -5.54 -0.75 9.27
N LYS A 129 -5.05 0.46 8.99
CA LYS A 129 -5.22 1.14 7.71
C LYS A 129 -4.56 0.38 6.58
N ALA A 130 -3.33 -0.11 6.75
CA ALA A 130 -2.65 -0.91 5.71
C ALA A 130 -3.49 -2.15 5.34
N ILE A 131 -3.99 -2.87 6.35
CA ILE A 131 -4.87 -4.04 6.14
C ILE A 131 -6.17 -3.64 5.43
N SER A 132 -6.81 -2.55 5.87
CA SER A 132 -8.05 -2.06 5.26
C SER A 132 -7.85 -1.64 3.81
N MET A 133 -6.74 -0.98 3.48
CA MET A 133 -6.37 -0.59 2.12
C MET A 133 -6.12 -1.83 1.24
N ILE A 134 -5.45 -2.87 1.76
CA ILE A 134 -5.24 -4.14 1.05
C ILE A 134 -6.57 -4.85 0.80
N ASN A 135 -7.44 -4.94 1.80
CA ASN A 135 -8.76 -5.54 1.67
C ASN A 135 -9.62 -4.81 0.64
N LEU A 136 -9.54 -3.48 0.61
CA LEU A 136 -10.23 -2.69 -0.38
C LEU A 136 -9.68 -2.93 -1.79
N LEU A 137 -8.36 -2.90 -1.98
CA LEU A 137 -7.74 -3.26 -3.25
C LEU A 137 -8.18 -4.66 -3.70
N ASN A 138 -8.24 -5.62 -2.78
CA ASN A 138 -8.73 -6.96 -3.07
C ASN A 138 -10.16 -6.98 -3.61
N LYS A 139 -11.06 -6.17 -3.06
CA LYS A 139 -12.44 -6.04 -3.55
C LYS A 139 -12.48 -5.66 -5.04
N GLY A 140 -11.55 -4.81 -5.51
CA GLY A 140 -11.46 -4.38 -6.91
C GLY A 140 -10.64 -5.30 -7.84
N PHE A 141 -9.85 -6.23 -7.31
CA PHE A 141 -8.98 -7.11 -8.13
C PHE A 141 -9.16 -8.61 -7.81
N LYS A 142 -10.34 -8.99 -7.31
CA LYS A 142 -10.70 -10.40 -7.04
C LYS A 142 -10.46 -11.27 -8.27
#